data_AF-A0A8S3F0L1-F1
#
_entry.id   AF-A0A8S3F0L1-F1
#
_cell.length_a   1.000
_cell.length_b   1.000
_cell.length_c   1.000
_cell.angle_alpha   90.00
_cell.angle_beta   90.00
_cell.angle_gamma   90.00
#
_symmetry.space_group_name_H-M   'P 1'
#
loop_
_entity.id
_entity.type
_entity.pdbx_description
1 polymer ?
#
loop_
_entity_poly.entity_id
_entity_poly.type
_entity_poly.pdbx_seq_one_letter_code
_entity_poly.pdbx_strand_id
1 'polypeptide(L)'
;MLASNVIILLAINNIVTCGRIDWELEKSSSFKSSSFWYEQAQLSIEEALNRRDNTRIAKNVILFLGDGMGLSTVTAGRIRKGQIKGQLGEDFLTEMEQFTNLGLAKTYNIDRQIPDSAATATAYLCGVKAQFGTLGVDGRAKRSNCSNSVGTNVTSILDWAQQAGKIFLC
;
A
#
# COMPACT_ATOMS: atom_id res chain seq x y z
N MET A 1 21.01 -51.74 -17.25
CA MET A 1 20.29 -51.69 -18.53
C MET A 1 19.71 -50.28 -18.66
N LEU A 2 20.51 -49.32 -19.11
CA LEU A 2 20.68 -48.86 -20.51
C LEU A 2 19.46 -48.15 -21.10
N ALA A 3 19.57 -46.81 -21.09
CA ALA A 3 19.29 -45.80 -22.12
C ALA A 3 17.97 -45.78 -22.90
N SER A 4 17.26 -44.66 -22.71
CA SER A 4 16.74 -43.69 -23.71
C SER A 4 16.08 -44.18 -25.00
N ASN A 5 14.85 -43.72 -25.24
CA ASN A 5 14.51 -42.94 -26.43
C ASN A 5 13.27 -42.06 -26.22
N VAL A 6 13.44 -40.79 -26.56
CA VAL A 6 12.50 -39.66 -26.53
C VAL A 6 11.77 -39.60 -27.87
N ILE A 7 10.47 -39.28 -27.87
CA ILE A 7 9.82 -38.62 -29.02
C ILE A 7 9.00 -37.43 -28.48
N ILE A 8 9.54 -36.24 -28.72
CA ILE A 8 8.88 -34.95 -28.57
C ILE A 8 8.18 -34.67 -29.90
N LEU A 9 6.86 -34.51 -29.88
CA LEU A 9 6.11 -33.90 -30.98
C LEU A 9 5.83 -32.45 -30.62
N LEU A 10 6.72 -31.57 -31.10
CA LEU A 10 6.48 -30.15 -31.24
C LEU A 10 5.50 -29.93 -32.40
N ALA A 11 4.27 -29.54 -32.10
CA ALA A 11 3.45 -28.79 -33.04
C ALA A 11 3.69 -27.29 -32.76
N ILE A 12 4.60 -26.71 -33.52
CA ILE A 12 4.85 -25.28 -33.58
C ILE A 12 3.67 -24.67 -34.33
N ASN A 13 2.81 -23.93 -33.61
CA ASN A 13 2.09 -22.83 -34.23
C ASN A 13 2.75 -21.54 -33.78
N ASN A 14 3.70 -21.07 -34.60
CA ASN A 14 4.14 -19.69 -34.60
C ASN A 14 2.97 -18.81 -35.06
N ILE A 15 2.30 -18.17 -34.11
CA ILE A 15 1.80 -16.81 -34.33
C ILE A 15 2.47 -15.93 -33.29
N VAL A 16 3.42 -15.14 -33.80
CA VAL A 16 3.83 -13.89 -33.17
C VAL A 16 2.61 -12.98 -33.21
N THR A 17 1.84 -12.94 -32.15
CA THR A 17 1.02 -11.77 -31.82
C THR A 17 1.66 -11.13 -30.59
N CYS A 18 1.97 -9.84 -30.72
CA CYS A 18 2.13 -8.94 -29.59
C CYS A 18 1.02 -9.27 -28.60
N GLY A 19 1.37 -9.79 -27.41
CA GLY A 19 0.45 -10.41 -26.47
C GLY A 19 -0.76 -9.53 -26.23
N ARG A 20 -1.84 -9.85 -26.93
CA ARG A 20 -3.17 -9.32 -26.66
C ARG A 20 -3.54 -9.97 -25.33
N ILE A 21 -3.65 -9.16 -24.28
CA ILE A 21 -4.35 -9.61 -23.09
C ILE A 21 -5.76 -9.95 -23.58
N ASP A 22 -6.10 -11.24 -23.61
CA ASP A 22 -7.47 -11.67 -23.82
C ASP A 22 -8.28 -11.11 -22.66
N TRP A 23 -8.96 -10.00 -22.90
CA TRP A 23 -9.83 -9.28 -21.96
C TRP A 23 -11.17 -9.99 -21.76
N GLU A 24 -11.29 -11.24 -22.20
CA GLU A 24 -12.54 -11.99 -22.26
C GLU A 24 -12.60 -13.04 -21.15
N LEU A 25 -12.19 -12.64 -19.94
CA LEU A 25 -12.73 -13.26 -18.74
C LEU A 25 -14.15 -12.72 -18.59
N GLU A 26 -15.15 -13.43 -19.12
CA GLU A 26 -16.54 -13.04 -18.90
C GLU A 26 -16.85 -13.07 -17.40
N LYS A 27 -17.31 -11.93 -16.87
CA LYS A 27 -17.93 -11.90 -15.53
C LYS A 27 -19.07 -12.91 -15.52
N SER A 28 -19.01 -13.87 -14.59
CA SER A 28 -20.03 -14.90 -14.39
C SER A 28 -21.44 -14.31 -14.45
N SER A 29 -22.39 -15.04 -15.03
CA SER A 29 -23.80 -14.63 -15.12
C SER A 29 -24.41 -14.20 -13.79
N SER A 30 -23.87 -14.69 -12.67
CA SER A 30 -24.21 -14.29 -11.30
C SER A 30 -23.99 -12.80 -10.99
N PHE A 31 -22.92 -12.17 -11.50
CA PHE A 31 -22.63 -10.74 -11.30
C PHE A 31 -23.68 -9.82 -11.92
N LYS A 32 -24.43 -10.32 -12.92
CA LYS A 32 -25.51 -9.57 -13.58
C LYS A 32 -26.80 -9.56 -12.73
N SER A 33 -26.91 -10.43 -11.72
CA SER A 33 -28.08 -10.48 -10.84
C SER A 33 -27.98 -9.47 -9.70
N SER A 34 -29.09 -8.82 -9.37
CA SER A 34 -29.20 -7.96 -8.17
C SER A 34 -29.00 -8.74 -6.88
N SER A 35 -29.41 -10.01 -6.84
CA SER A 35 -29.30 -10.87 -5.64
C SER A 35 -27.86 -11.02 -5.16
N PHE A 36 -26.92 -11.13 -6.09
CA PHE A 36 -25.49 -11.23 -5.79
C PHE A 36 -25.00 -10.00 -5.02
N TRP A 37 -25.35 -8.79 -5.48
CA TRP A 37 -24.94 -7.55 -4.83
C TRP A 37 -25.58 -7.36 -3.46
N TYR A 38 -26.84 -7.77 -3.29
CA TYR A 38 -27.50 -7.71 -1.98
C TYR A 38 -26.89 -8.69 -0.97
N GLU A 39 -26.54 -9.89 -1.41
CA GLU A 39 -25.86 -10.88 -0.57
C GLU A 39 -24.47 -10.37 -0.12
N GLN A 40 -23.67 -9.82 -1.04
CA GLN A 40 -22.37 -9.23 -0.70
C GLN A 40 -22.49 -8.06 0.27
N ALA A 41 -23.49 -7.20 0.09
CA ALA A 41 -23.75 -6.09 1.00
C ALA A 41 -24.13 -6.58 2.41
N GLN A 42 -24.99 -7.59 2.50
CA GLN A 42 -25.41 -8.19 3.76
C GLN A 42 -24.21 -8.79 4.51
N LEU A 43 -23.36 -9.55 3.83
CA LEU A 43 -22.13 -10.11 4.39
C LEU A 43 -21.19 -9.02 4.92
N SER A 44 -21.02 -7.93 4.16
CA SER A 44 -20.15 -6.81 4.55
C SER A 44 -20.66 -6.10 5.82
N ILE A 45 -21.98 -5.95 5.96
CA ILE A 45 -22.61 -5.37 7.15
C ILE A 45 -22.42 -6.30 8.36
N GLU A 46 -22.66 -7.60 8.19
CA GLU A 46 -22.48 -8.59 9.25
C GLU A 46 -21.02 -8.63 9.74
N GLU A 47 -20.05 -8.55 8.83
CA GLU A 47 -18.63 -8.45 9.19
C GLU A 47 -18.34 -7.17 9.99
N ALA A 48 -18.90 -6.03 9.57
CA ALA A 48 -18.73 -4.77 10.27
C ALA A 48 -19.34 -4.79 11.68
N LEU A 49 -20.53 -5.39 11.85
CA LEU A 49 -21.20 -5.52 13.15
C LEU A 49 -20.48 -6.46 14.12
N ASN A 50 -19.83 -7.51 13.59
CA ASN A 50 -19.08 -8.48 14.40
C ASN A 50 -17.66 -8.00 14.77
N ARG A 51 -17.23 -6.86 14.24
CA ARG A 51 -15.90 -6.31 14.48
C ARG A 51 -15.73 -5.91 15.95
N ARG A 52 -14.59 -6.27 16.54
CA ARG A 52 -14.20 -5.86 17.90
C ARG A 52 -12.87 -5.14 17.89
N ASP A 53 -12.81 -4.01 18.58
CA ASP A 53 -11.59 -3.23 18.73
C ASP A 53 -10.61 -3.90 19.69
N ASN A 54 -9.33 -3.95 19.31
CA ASN A 54 -8.26 -4.40 20.20
C ASN A 54 -7.75 -3.22 21.03
N THR A 55 -8.17 -3.14 22.28
CA THR A 55 -7.79 -2.05 23.21
C THR A 55 -6.49 -2.33 23.99
N ARG A 56 -5.81 -3.44 23.72
CA ARG A 56 -4.54 -3.79 24.38
C ARG A 56 -3.38 -2.94 23.85
N ILE A 57 -2.38 -2.74 24.70
CA ILE A 57 -1.13 -2.04 24.32
C ILE A 57 -0.39 -2.85 23.26
N ALA A 58 -0.03 -2.19 22.15
CA ALA A 58 0.72 -2.80 21.07
C ALA A 58 2.15 -3.16 21.51
N LYS A 59 2.55 -4.43 21.33
CA LYS A 59 3.92 -4.88 21.60
C LYS A 59 4.88 -4.52 20.48
N ASN A 60 4.38 -4.56 19.25
CA ASN A 60 5.11 -4.32 18.01
C ASN A 60 4.34 -3.30 17.16
N VAL A 61 5.05 -2.43 16.47
CA VAL A 61 4.49 -1.46 15.53
C VAL A 61 5.18 -1.68 14.19
N ILE A 62 4.39 -1.83 13.12
CA ILE A 62 4.88 -2.01 11.76
C ILE A 62 4.24 -0.92 10.91
N LEU A 63 5.07 -0.16 10.21
CA LEU A 63 4.63 0.87 9.27
C LEU A 63 5.08 0.47 7.86
N PHE A 64 4.12 0.15 7.00
CA PHE A 64 4.38 -0.04 5.58
C PHE A 64 4.22 1.31 4.87
N LEU A 65 5.30 1.77 4.23
CA LEU A 65 5.32 3.04 3.52
C LEU A 65 5.45 2.80 2.02
N GLY A 66 4.40 3.09 1.26
CA GLY A 66 4.45 3.17 -0.20
C GLY A 66 4.74 4.60 -0.64
N ASP A 67 6.00 4.91 -0.94
CA ASP A 67 6.36 6.24 -1.46
C ASP A 67 5.68 6.47 -2.82
N GLY A 68 4.98 7.60 -2.95
CA GLY A 68 4.17 7.92 -4.15
C GLY A 68 2.93 7.05 -4.35
N MET A 69 2.53 6.22 -3.38
CA MET A 69 1.41 5.29 -3.50
C MET A 69 0.06 5.96 -3.16
N GLY A 70 -0.43 6.82 -4.06
CA GLY A 70 -1.77 7.40 -3.96
C GLY A 70 -2.90 6.40 -4.27
N LEU A 71 -4.16 6.83 -4.11
CA LEU A 71 -5.35 6.00 -4.35
C LEU A 71 -5.41 5.42 -5.79
N SER A 72 -4.98 6.20 -6.77
CA SER A 72 -4.88 5.76 -8.17
C SER A 72 -3.86 4.63 -8.32
N THR A 73 -2.69 4.76 -7.71
CA THR A 73 -1.64 3.73 -7.70
C THR A 73 -2.10 2.45 -7.00
N VAL A 74 -2.80 2.56 -5.87
CA VAL A 74 -3.38 1.41 -5.16
C VAL A 74 -4.39 0.68 -6.06
N THR A 75 -5.31 1.41 -6.68
CA THR A 75 -6.33 0.83 -7.57
C THR A 75 -5.71 0.15 -8.78
N ALA A 76 -4.75 0.80 -9.44
CA ALA A 76 -4.03 0.22 -10.57
C ALA A 76 -3.25 -1.03 -10.17
N GLY A 77 -2.57 -1.00 -9.02
CA GLY A 77 -1.83 -2.12 -8.47
C GLY A 77 -2.73 -3.32 -8.15
N ARG A 78 -3.91 -3.06 -7.58
CA ARG A 78 -4.93 -4.07 -7.28
C ARG A 78 -5.44 -4.78 -8.54
N ILE A 79 -5.83 -4.02 -9.56
CA ILE A 79 -6.29 -4.58 -10.85
C ILE A 79 -5.17 -5.43 -11.46
N ARG A 80 -3.95 -4.88 -11.54
CA ARG A 80 -2.81 -5.60 -12.10
C ARG A 80 -2.49 -6.89 -11.33
N LYS A 81 -2.54 -6.84 -9.99
CA LYS A 81 -2.28 -8.01 -9.14
C LYS A 81 -3.34 -9.09 -9.31
N GLY A 82 -4.61 -8.72 -9.44
CA GLY A 82 -5.69 -9.66 -9.74
C GLY A 82 -5.53 -10.32 -11.12
N GLN A 83 -5.20 -9.52 -12.15
CA GLN A 83 -4.95 -10.02 -13.51
C GLN A 83 -3.76 -10.99 -13.59
N ILE A 84 -2.67 -10.70 -12.87
CA ILE A 84 -1.52 -11.61 -12.79
C ILE A 84 -1.92 -12.95 -12.16
N LYS A 85 -2.91 -12.96 -11.27
CA LYS A 85 -3.47 -14.17 -10.66
C LYS A 85 -4.57 -14.85 -11.50
N GLY A 86 -4.78 -14.40 -12.73
CA GLY A 86 -5.82 -14.94 -13.63
C GLY A 86 -7.25 -14.54 -13.25
N GLN A 87 -7.42 -13.52 -12.40
CA GLN A 87 -8.72 -12.94 -12.08
C GLN A 87 -8.98 -11.69 -12.95
N LEU A 88 -10.19 -11.15 -12.86
CA LEU A 88 -10.60 -9.95 -13.61
C LEU A 88 -9.77 -8.71 -13.24
N GLY A 89 -9.45 -8.58 -11.95
CA GLY A 89 -8.68 -7.47 -11.40
C GLY A 89 -9.54 -6.52 -10.56
N GLU A 90 -10.68 -6.06 -11.08
CA GLU A 90 -11.51 -5.04 -10.41
C GLU A 90 -12.24 -5.55 -9.18
N ASP A 91 -12.40 -6.85 -9.04
CA ASP A 91 -13.03 -7.47 -7.86
C ASP A 91 -11.98 -8.10 -6.92
N PHE A 92 -10.68 -8.00 -7.26
CA PHE A 92 -9.59 -8.49 -6.42
C PHE A 92 -9.37 -7.55 -5.23
N LEU A 93 -9.17 -8.12 -4.04
CA LEU A 93 -8.79 -7.41 -2.82
C LEU A 93 -7.32 -7.61 -2.51
N THR A 94 -6.57 -6.52 -2.39
CA THR A 94 -5.20 -6.56 -1.88
C THR A 94 -5.17 -6.78 -0.36
N GLU A 95 -4.03 -7.22 0.15
CA GLU A 95 -3.82 -7.47 1.58
C GLU A 95 -3.92 -6.18 2.40
N MET A 96 -3.63 -5.02 1.80
CA MET A 96 -3.81 -3.71 2.44
C MET A 96 -5.29 -3.31 2.54
N GLU A 97 -6.11 -3.69 1.56
CA GLU A 97 -7.56 -3.41 1.55
C GLU A 97 -8.34 -4.31 2.52
N GLN A 98 -7.72 -5.42 2.95
CA GLN A 98 -8.26 -6.28 4.02
C GLN A 98 -8.05 -5.70 5.41
N PHE A 99 -7.31 -4.59 5.55
CA PHE A 99 -7.19 -3.91 6.84
C PHE A 99 -8.55 -3.35 7.28
N THR A 100 -8.89 -3.56 8.54
CA THR A 100 -10.20 -3.20 9.09
C THR A 100 -10.43 -1.69 9.14
N ASN A 101 -9.37 -0.92 9.32
CA ASN A 101 -9.42 0.53 9.50
C ASN A 101 -8.79 1.25 8.31
N LEU A 102 -9.54 2.19 7.75
CA LEU A 102 -9.10 3.07 6.67
C LEU A 102 -9.20 4.53 7.12
N GLY A 103 -8.22 5.33 6.76
CA GLY A 103 -8.22 6.78 7.01
C GLY A 103 -7.58 7.54 5.85
N LEU A 104 -7.96 8.80 5.71
CA LEU A 104 -7.35 9.71 4.73
C LEU A 104 -6.40 10.68 5.46
N ALA A 105 -5.19 10.84 4.92
CA ALA A 105 -4.18 11.74 5.45
C ALA A 105 -4.02 12.99 4.58
N LYS A 106 -3.98 14.17 5.20
CA LYS A 106 -3.67 15.43 4.52
C LYS A 106 -2.16 15.66 4.47
N THR A 107 -1.56 15.48 3.30
CA THR A 107 -0.10 15.37 3.12
C THR A 107 0.64 16.70 2.90
N TYR A 108 -0.04 17.84 2.82
CA TYR A 108 0.61 19.14 2.60
C TYR A 108 1.75 19.43 3.60
N ASN A 109 2.81 20.07 3.13
CA ASN A 109 3.88 20.61 3.97
C ASN A 109 3.49 21.97 4.53
N ILE A 110 4.25 22.51 5.48
CA ILE A 110 3.96 23.84 6.05
C ILE A 110 3.96 24.94 4.98
N ASP A 111 4.89 24.86 4.02
CA ASP A 111 5.13 25.87 2.99
C ASP A 111 4.61 25.48 1.59
N ARG A 112 4.19 24.23 1.38
CA ARG A 112 3.73 23.73 0.07
C ARG A 112 2.55 22.79 0.15
N GLN A 113 1.61 22.98 -0.79
CA GLN A 113 0.45 22.11 -0.93
C GLN A 113 0.82 20.72 -1.46
N ILE A 114 1.75 20.67 -2.42
CA ILE A 114 2.34 19.42 -2.94
C ILE A 114 3.62 19.17 -2.13
N PRO A 115 3.66 18.11 -1.31
CA PRO A 115 4.79 17.83 -0.44
C PRO A 115 5.93 17.08 -1.16
N ASP A 116 7.02 16.88 -0.44
CA ASP A 116 8.11 15.94 -0.77
C ASP A 116 8.22 14.81 0.27
N SER A 117 9.02 13.79 -0.04
CA SER A 117 9.24 12.64 0.85
C SER A 117 9.91 13.02 2.18
N ALA A 118 10.78 14.03 2.24
CA ALA A 118 11.51 14.37 3.47
C ALA A 118 10.61 15.01 4.53
N ALA A 119 9.81 16.01 4.13
CA ALA A 119 8.91 16.69 5.06
C ALA A 119 7.75 15.77 5.49
N THR A 120 7.26 14.91 4.58
CA THR A 120 6.24 13.91 4.93
C THR A 120 6.80 12.86 5.88
N ALA A 121 8.04 12.40 5.69
CA ALA A 121 8.72 11.52 6.64
C ALA A 121 8.76 12.10 8.05
N THR A 122 9.09 13.38 8.17
CA THR A 122 9.05 14.07 9.47
C THR A 122 7.63 14.09 10.06
N ALA A 123 6.60 14.25 9.23
CA ALA A 123 5.22 14.24 9.70
C ALA A 123 4.76 12.87 10.24
N TYR A 124 4.93 11.78 9.49
CA TYR A 124 4.42 10.46 9.93
C TYR A 124 5.37 9.70 10.87
N LEU A 125 6.67 10.03 10.89
CA LEU A 125 7.63 9.40 11.83
C LEU A 125 7.83 10.22 13.12
N CYS A 126 7.80 11.55 13.04
CA CYS A 126 8.05 12.42 14.21
C CYS A 126 6.78 13.12 14.72
N GLY A 127 5.65 13.02 14.01
CA GLY A 127 4.39 13.64 14.42
C GLY A 127 4.32 15.16 14.20
N VAL A 128 5.30 15.75 13.51
CA VAL A 128 5.41 17.21 13.29
C VAL A 128 5.57 17.50 11.81
N LYS A 129 4.74 18.41 11.26
CA LYS A 129 4.91 18.85 9.88
C LYS A 129 6.16 19.72 9.73
N ALA A 130 6.85 19.60 8.61
CA ALA A 130 8.09 20.32 8.32
C ALA A 130 7.97 21.15 7.02
N GLN A 131 9.01 21.94 6.74
CA GLN A 131 9.15 22.64 5.46
C GLN A 131 9.64 21.70 4.36
N PHE A 132 9.30 22.00 3.11
CA PHE A 132 9.71 21.23 1.95
C PHE A 132 11.23 21.05 1.87
N GLY A 133 11.68 19.80 1.68
CA GLY A 133 13.08 19.44 1.58
C GLY A 133 13.85 19.50 2.90
N THR A 134 13.16 19.45 4.04
CA THR A 134 13.76 19.31 5.38
C THR A 134 13.35 17.98 6.01
N LEU A 135 14.24 17.41 6.83
CA LEU A 135 14.05 16.09 7.46
C LEU A 135 14.44 16.14 8.93
N GLY A 136 13.61 15.59 9.82
CA GLY A 136 13.93 15.45 11.24
C GLY A 136 14.02 16.80 11.98
N VAL A 137 13.41 17.84 11.40
CA VAL A 137 13.37 19.19 11.97
C VAL A 137 11.97 19.79 11.87
N ASP A 138 11.62 20.69 12.78
CA ASP A 138 10.34 21.39 12.74
C ASP A 138 10.28 22.50 11.69
N GLY A 139 9.11 23.13 11.56
CA GLY A 139 8.82 24.17 10.57
C GLY A 139 9.63 25.47 10.67
N ARG A 140 10.48 25.66 11.69
CA ARG A 140 11.38 26.82 11.80
C ARG A 140 12.62 26.65 10.92
N ALA A 141 13.04 25.41 10.68
CA ALA A 141 14.19 25.13 9.84
C ALA A 141 13.86 25.45 8.37
N LYS A 142 14.80 26.12 7.69
CA LYS A 142 14.67 26.43 6.26
C LYS A 142 15.61 25.55 5.44
N ARG A 143 15.13 25.07 4.30
CA ARG A 143 15.92 24.31 3.34
C ARG A 143 17.20 25.08 2.97
N SER A 144 18.33 24.36 2.93
CA SER A 144 19.64 24.90 2.58
C SER A 144 20.20 25.98 3.53
N ASN A 145 19.67 26.11 4.76
CA ASN A 145 20.21 27.00 5.76
C ASN A 145 20.49 26.24 7.08
N CYS A 146 21.74 25.81 7.25
CA CYS A 146 22.18 25.05 8.43
C CYS A 146 22.13 25.87 9.73
N SER A 147 22.40 27.19 9.67
CA SER A 147 22.33 28.04 10.85
C SER A 147 20.92 28.09 11.46
N ASN A 148 19.89 27.98 10.61
CA ASN A 148 18.49 27.98 11.04
C ASN A 148 17.98 26.61 11.52
N SER A 149 18.74 25.51 11.34
CA SER A 149 18.34 24.19 11.85
C SER A 149 18.78 23.92 13.29
N VAL A 150 19.58 24.81 13.88
CA VAL A 150 20.06 24.65 15.25
C VAL A 150 18.88 24.75 16.22
N GLY A 151 18.66 23.69 17.01
CA GLY A 151 17.57 23.64 18.01
C GLY A 151 16.17 23.36 17.45
N THR A 152 16.07 22.94 16.18
CA THR A 152 14.80 22.58 15.53
C THR A 152 14.60 21.07 15.39
N ASN A 153 15.53 20.25 15.90
CA ASN A 153 15.48 18.79 15.77
C ASN A 153 14.23 18.22 16.46
N VAL A 154 13.59 17.26 15.80
CA VAL A 154 12.46 16.50 16.35
C VAL A 154 12.81 15.02 16.41
N THR A 155 12.42 14.36 17.49
CA THR A 155 12.65 12.92 17.69
C THR A 155 11.59 12.11 16.94
N SER A 156 12.01 11.00 16.35
CA SER A 156 11.12 10.07 15.67
C SER A 156 10.54 9.03 16.64
N ILE A 157 9.45 8.37 16.22
CA ILE A 157 8.89 7.20 16.92
C ILE A 157 9.90 6.05 17.00
N LEU A 158 10.84 5.97 16.04
CA LEU A 158 11.92 4.99 16.08
C LEU A 158 12.89 5.29 17.22
N ASP A 159 13.25 6.57 17.41
CA ASP A 159 14.11 6.98 18.54
C ASP A 159 13.42 6.67 19.88
N TRP A 160 12.12 6.93 19.98
CA TRP A 160 11.33 6.58 21.17
C TRP A 160 11.29 5.07 21.42
N ALA A 161 11.15 4.26 20.36
CA ALA A 161 11.17 2.82 20.46
C ALA A 161 12.54 2.31 20.94
N GLN A 162 13.64 2.85 20.42
CA GLN A 162 15.00 2.50 20.85
C GLN A 162 15.26 2.90 22.30
N GLN A 163 14.85 4.10 22.72
CA GLN A 163 14.97 4.56 24.11
C GLN A 163 14.15 3.68 25.07
N ALA A 164 13.03 3.13 24.61
CA ALA A 164 12.21 2.16 25.35
C ALA A 164 12.76 0.73 25.29
N GLY A 165 13.96 0.50 24.75
CA GLY A 165 14.61 -0.81 24.66
C GLY A 165 13.97 -1.76 23.64
N LYS A 166 13.22 -1.24 22.65
CA LYS A 166 12.67 -2.05 21.57
C LYS A 166 13.71 -2.29 20.49
N ILE A 167 13.68 -3.48 19.91
CA ILE A 167 14.54 -3.85 18.79
C ILE A 167 13.93 -3.31 17.50
N PHE A 168 14.79 -2.72 16.67
CA PHE A 168 14.43 -2.25 15.35
C PHE A 168 14.96 -3.22 14.29
N LEU A 169 14.09 -3.57 13.34
CA LEU A 169 14.43 -4.39 12.18
C LEU A 169 14.26 -3.50 10.95
N CYS A 170 15.36 -3.27 10.22
CA CYS A 170 15.36 -2.64 8.89
C CYS A 170 15.08 -3.69 7.82
#